data_AF-A0A970X618-F1
#
_entry.id   AF-A0A970X618-F1
#
_cell.length_a   1.000
_cell.length_b   1.000
_cell.length_c   1.000
_cell.angle_alpha   90.00
_cell.angle_beta   90.00
_cell.angle_gamma   90.00
#
_symmetry.space_group_name_H-M   'P 1'
#
loop_
_entity.id
_entity.type
_entity.pdbx_description
1 polymer ?
#
loop_
_entity_poly.entity_id
_entity_poly.type
_entity_poly.pdbx_seq_one_letter_code
_entity_poly.pdbx_strand_id
1 'polypeptide(L)'
;SIIFTINAETKSPGDWGGINFWQEVSATNELKYCRVDYGADYSEHNIGIYSSNVKITNCAINHSEGCGIYIAYDEPALSPVIENNTYVGNATGDVHREE
;
A
#
# COMPACT_ATOMS: atom_id res chain seq x y z
N SER A 1 -4.23 -16.23 5.01
CA SER A 1 -3.64 -14.89 5.22
C SER A 1 -2.24 -14.90 4.69
N ILE A 2 -1.93 -14.05 3.71
CA ILE A 2 -0.56 -13.84 3.19
C ILE A 2 0.02 -12.61 3.91
N ILE A 3 1.30 -12.65 4.26
CA ILE A 3 1.98 -11.54 4.96
C ILE A 3 3.18 -11.09 4.11
N PHE A 4 3.21 -9.80 3.81
CA PHE A 4 4.33 -9.10 3.19
C PHE A 4 5.00 -8.25 4.27
N THR A 5 6.24 -8.59 4.62
CA THR A 5 7.04 -7.94 5.66
C THR A 5 8.51 -8.29 5.45
N ILE A 6 9.40 -7.49 6.03
CA ILE A 6 10.80 -7.85 6.18
C ILE A 6 10.97 -9.13 7.02
N ASN A 7 11.95 -9.97 6.65
CA ASN A 7 12.40 -11.09 7.46
C ASN A 7 13.56 -10.67 8.39
N ALA A 8 13.24 -9.85 9.39
CA ALA A 8 14.18 -9.37 10.40
C ALA A 8 13.71 -9.70 11.83
N GLU A 9 14.67 -9.87 12.75
CA GLU A 9 14.43 -10.12 14.16
C GLU A 9 13.71 -8.94 14.82
N THR A 10 14.19 -7.73 14.59
CA THR A 10 13.51 -6.47 14.93
C THR A 10 13.03 -5.83 13.64
N LYS A 11 11.77 -5.39 13.62
CA LYS A 11 11.16 -4.75 12.46
C LYS A 11 10.94 -3.29 12.74
N SER A 12 11.30 -2.44 11.79
CA SER A 12 11.14 -0.99 11.84
C SER A 12 10.40 -0.53 10.58
N PRO A 13 9.57 0.51 10.67
CA PRO A 13 9.10 1.21 9.48
C PRO A 13 10.29 1.55 8.58
N GLY A 14 10.15 1.36 7.26
CA GLY A 14 11.24 1.62 6.33
C GLY A 14 12.17 0.43 6.06
N ASP A 15 11.92 -0.75 6.63
CA ASP A 15 12.82 -1.89 6.45
C ASP A 15 12.80 -2.49 5.02
N TRP A 16 11.81 -2.12 4.19
CA TRP A 16 11.74 -2.50 2.78
C TRP A 16 10.87 -1.52 1.96
N GLY A 17 10.98 -1.59 0.63
CA GLY A 17 10.36 -0.60 -0.28
C GLY A 17 8.84 -0.69 -0.49
N GLY A 18 8.16 -1.70 0.07
CA GLY A 18 6.71 -1.87 -0.12
C GLY A 18 6.31 -2.53 -1.46
N ILE A 19 5.03 -2.38 -1.83
CA ILE A 19 4.42 -2.96 -3.04
C ILE A 19 3.90 -1.85 -3.93
N ASN A 20 4.29 -1.83 -5.21
CA ASN A 20 3.83 -0.82 -6.16
C ASN A 20 3.02 -1.44 -7.29
N PHE A 21 1.82 -0.90 -7.53
CA PHE A 21 0.96 -1.18 -8.68
C PHE A 21 1.08 -0.03 -9.67
N TRP A 22 1.89 -0.22 -10.70
CA TRP A 22 2.10 0.78 -11.76
C TRP A 22 1.01 0.75 -12.83
N GLN A 23 1.09 1.68 -13.78
CA GLN A 23 0.25 1.73 -14.97
C GLN A 23 0.18 0.37 -15.72
N GLU A 24 -0.89 0.18 -16.49
CA GLU A 24 -1.15 -1.03 -17.30
C GLU A 24 -1.34 -2.34 -16.51
N VAL A 25 -1.28 -2.31 -15.17
CA VAL A 25 -1.72 -3.47 -14.39
C VAL A 25 -3.21 -3.72 -14.63
N SER A 26 -3.54 -4.98 -14.91
CA SER A 26 -4.94 -5.39 -15.10
C SER A 26 -5.80 -4.98 -13.91
N ALA A 27 -7.02 -4.50 -14.18
CA ALA A 27 -8.05 -4.23 -13.17
C ALA A 27 -8.47 -5.49 -12.38
N THR A 28 -7.97 -6.67 -12.76
CA THR A 28 -8.13 -7.92 -12.02
C THR A 28 -7.08 -8.11 -10.91
N ASN A 29 -6.08 -7.23 -10.80
CA ASN A 29 -5.12 -7.31 -9.69
C ASN A 29 -5.84 -7.02 -8.38
N GLU A 30 -5.62 -7.90 -7.40
CA GLU A 30 -6.27 -7.82 -6.10
C GLU A 30 -5.30 -8.22 -4.99
N LEU A 31 -5.21 -7.39 -3.96
CA LEU A 31 -4.77 -7.78 -2.62
C LEU A 31 -6.00 -8.00 -1.76
N LYS A 32 -6.18 -9.22 -1.27
CA LYS A 32 -7.30 -9.59 -0.41
C LYS A 32 -6.90 -10.51 0.72
N TYR A 33 -7.32 -10.19 1.95
CA TYR A 33 -6.97 -10.95 3.15
C TYR A 33 -5.45 -11.09 3.35
N CYS A 34 -4.73 -10.00 3.05
CA CYS A 34 -3.28 -9.87 3.18
C CYS A 34 -2.92 -8.91 4.33
N ARG A 35 -1.69 -9.03 4.84
CA ARG A 35 -1.06 -8.03 5.71
C ARG A 35 0.18 -7.46 5.02
N VAL A 36 0.32 -6.14 4.98
CA VAL A 36 1.52 -5.43 4.50
C VAL A 36 2.04 -4.61 5.66
N ASP A 37 3.31 -4.80 6.03
CA ASP A 37 3.86 -4.31 7.29
C ASP A 37 5.30 -3.81 7.14
N TYR A 38 5.67 -2.76 7.89
CA TYR A 38 7.05 -2.27 8.05
C TYR A 38 7.77 -1.87 6.75
N GLY A 39 7.04 -1.45 5.71
CA GLY A 39 7.63 -0.94 4.47
C GLY A 39 7.88 0.57 4.52
N ALA A 40 8.12 1.14 3.33
CA ALA A 40 8.28 2.58 3.02
C ALA A 40 9.68 3.20 3.09
N ASP A 41 10.77 2.44 2.92
CA ASP A 41 12.17 2.93 2.97
C ASP A 41 12.39 4.20 2.12
N TYR A 42 12.19 4.08 0.79
CA TYR A 42 12.36 5.17 -0.18
C TYR A 42 11.05 5.73 -0.72
N SER A 43 9.97 4.98 -0.53
CA SER A 43 8.69 5.22 -1.19
C SER A 43 7.75 6.08 -0.35
N GLU A 44 7.99 6.23 0.95
CA GLU A 44 7.06 6.90 1.88
C GLU A 44 5.68 6.23 1.95
N HIS A 45 5.54 4.98 1.48
CA HIS A 45 4.33 4.17 1.66
C HIS A 45 4.57 2.66 1.66
N ASN A 46 3.64 1.93 2.29
CA ASN A 46 3.60 0.47 2.20
C ASN A 46 3.10 0.00 0.83
N ILE A 47 2.08 0.65 0.28
CA ILE A 47 1.48 0.31 -1.01
C ILE A 47 1.35 1.56 -1.88
N GLY A 48 1.95 1.55 -3.07
CA GLY A 48 1.80 2.61 -4.07
C GLY A 48 0.85 2.18 -5.18
N ILE A 49 -0.10 3.04 -5.52
CA ILE A 49 -1.00 2.88 -6.66
C ILE A 49 -0.72 4.01 -7.63
N TYR A 50 -0.09 3.70 -8.76
CA TYR A 50 0.28 4.66 -9.79
C TYR A 50 -0.50 4.35 -11.05
N SER A 51 -1.48 5.20 -11.36
CA SER A 51 -2.29 5.08 -12.56
C SER A 51 -2.91 3.66 -12.77
N SER A 52 -3.44 3.08 -11.69
CA SER A 52 -3.91 1.68 -11.60
C SER A 52 -5.30 1.52 -10.96
N ASN A 53 -6.05 0.51 -11.41
CA ASN A 53 -7.36 0.12 -10.87
C ASN A 53 -7.29 -1.14 -9.97
N VAL A 54 -6.16 -1.35 -9.28
CA VAL A 54 -6.01 -2.45 -8.32
C VAL A 54 -7.10 -2.41 -7.23
N LYS A 55 -7.50 -3.60 -6.76
CA LYS A 55 -8.39 -3.76 -5.61
C LYS A 55 -7.58 -4.14 -4.37
N ILE A 56 -7.73 -3.40 -3.29
CA ILE A 56 -7.12 -3.69 -1.99
C ILE A 56 -8.25 -3.79 -0.99
N THR A 57 -8.64 -5.00 -0.62
CA THR A 57 -9.80 -5.21 0.26
C THR A 57 -9.53 -6.19 1.38
N ASN A 58 -10.11 -5.95 2.56
CA ASN A 58 -9.96 -6.85 3.71
C ASN A 58 -8.50 -7.10 4.10
N CYS A 59 -7.63 -6.09 3.96
CA CYS A 59 -6.21 -6.16 4.27
C CYS A 59 -5.87 -5.37 5.54
N ALA A 60 -4.74 -5.71 6.15
CA ALA A 60 -4.12 -4.92 7.20
C ALA A 60 -2.86 -4.22 6.65
N ILE A 61 -2.81 -2.90 6.69
CA ILE A 61 -1.68 -2.10 6.18
C ILE A 61 -1.11 -1.27 7.34
N ASN A 62 0.07 -1.67 7.82
CA ASN A 62 0.58 -1.20 9.11
C ASN A 62 2.06 -0.78 9.09
N HIS A 63 2.43 0.05 10.05
CA HIS A 63 3.81 0.43 10.37
C HIS A 63 4.63 0.92 9.16
N SER A 64 4.00 1.66 8.25
CA SER A 64 4.72 2.38 7.19
C SER A 64 5.52 3.54 7.76
N GLU A 65 6.74 3.76 7.26
CA GLU A 65 7.53 4.97 7.53
C GLU A 65 6.88 6.25 6.97
N GLY A 66 5.97 6.11 6.00
CA GLY A 66 5.07 7.18 5.56
C GLY A 66 3.60 6.76 5.66
N CYS A 67 2.87 6.80 4.54
CA CYS A 67 1.44 6.47 4.55
C CYS A 67 1.17 4.98 4.27
N GLY A 68 0.01 4.48 4.69
CA GLY A 68 -0.36 3.10 4.39
C GLY A 68 -0.46 2.84 2.89
N ILE A 69 -1.27 3.64 2.20
CA ILE A 69 -1.49 3.56 0.76
C ILE A 69 -1.29 4.94 0.14
N TYR A 70 -0.38 5.03 -0.83
CA TYR A 70 -0.20 6.20 -1.68
C TYR A 70 -0.91 5.99 -3.01
N ILE A 71 -1.59 7.01 -3.50
CA ILE A 71 -2.31 6.98 -4.77
C ILE A 71 -1.92 8.21 -5.58
N ALA A 72 -1.34 7.98 -6.74
CA ALA A 72 -1.04 9.00 -7.73
C ALA A 72 -1.67 8.65 -9.07
N TYR A 73 -2.18 9.68 -9.73
CA TYR A 73 -2.88 9.56 -11.01
C TYR A 73 -2.23 10.44 -12.04
N ASP A 74 -2.03 9.90 -13.23
CA ASP A 74 -1.76 10.70 -14.42
C ASP A 74 -3.07 11.03 -15.18
N GLU A 75 -4.19 10.36 -14.83
CA GLU A 75 -5.46 10.47 -15.57
C GLU A 75 -6.71 10.37 -14.65
N PRO A 76 -7.77 11.17 -14.88
CA PRO A 76 -8.95 11.28 -14.00
C PRO A 76 -9.92 10.09 -14.03
N ALA A 77 -9.73 9.11 -14.93
CA ALA A 77 -10.67 7.99 -15.12
C ALA A 77 -10.41 6.78 -14.20
N LEU A 78 -9.42 6.87 -13.29
CA LEU A 78 -8.99 5.76 -12.45
C LEU A 78 -9.66 5.77 -11.07
N SER A 79 -10.12 4.61 -10.64
CA SER A 79 -10.88 4.42 -9.40
C SER A 79 -10.49 3.11 -8.72
N PRO A 80 -9.28 3.01 -8.12
CA PRO A 80 -8.90 1.84 -7.34
C PRO A 80 -9.90 1.58 -6.20
N VAL A 81 -10.13 0.31 -5.88
CA VAL A 81 -11.06 -0.08 -4.81
C VAL A 81 -10.27 -0.31 -3.53
N ILE A 82 -10.51 0.52 -2.51
CA ILE A 82 -9.81 0.46 -1.22
C ILE A 82 -10.87 0.38 -0.11
N GLU A 83 -11.23 -0.84 0.26
CA GLU A 83 -12.41 -1.08 1.11
C GLU A 83 -12.12 -2.11 2.21
N ASN A 84 -12.75 -1.93 3.37
CA ASN A 84 -12.68 -2.87 4.50
C ASN A 84 -11.24 -3.18 4.95
N ASN A 85 -10.33 -2.22 4.80
CA ASN A 85 -8.96 -2.35 5.28
C ASN A 85 -8.82 -1.79 6.70
N THR A 86 -7.85 -2.32 7.44
CA THR A 86 -7.45 -1.80 8.75
C THR A 86 -6.05 -1.22 8.69
N TYR A 87 -5.82 -0.18 9.47
CA TYR A 87 -4.56 0.57 9.45
C TYR A 87 -4.08 0.83 10.88
N VAL A 88 -2.78 0.65 11.12
CA VAL A 88 -2.14 0.91 12.41
C VAL A 88 -0.72 1.42 12.19
N GLY A 89 -0.36 2.54 12.82
CA GLY A 89 1.04 2.97 12.93
C GLY A 89 1.70 3.44 11.63
N ASN A 90 0.94 3.88 10.62
CA ASN A 90 1.50 4.54 9.43
C ASN A 90 1.80 6.01 9.77
N ALA A 91 3.03 6.46 9.56
CA ALA A 91 3.53 7.73 10.07
C ALA A 91 2.79 8.98 9.57
N THR A 92 2.40 9.03 8.29
CA THR A 92 1.77 10.22 7.68
C THR A 92 0.28 10.05 7.39
N GLY A 93 -0.29 8.88 7.68
CA GLY A 93 -1.72 8.58 7.56
C GLY A 93 -2.03 7.25 6.85
N ASP A 94 -3.31 6.91 6.78
CA ASP A 94 -3.76 5.62 6.24
C ASP A 94 -3.72 5.58 4.72
N VAL A 95 -4.25 6.62 4.07
CA VAL A 95 -4.32 6.75 2.61
C VAL A 95 -4.01 8.19 2.21
N HIS A 96 -3.00 8.37 1.36
CA HIS A 96 -2.66 9.64 0.73
C HIS A 96 -3.05 9.61 -0.76
N ARG A 97 -3.64 10.69 -1.26
CA ARG A 97 -3.94 10.91 -2.68
C ARG A 97 -3.20 12.16 -3.12
N GLU A 98 -2.33 12.02 -4.11
CA GLU A 98 -1.70 13.15 -4.78
C GLU A 98 -2.80 13.95 -5.52
N GLU A 99 -2.75 15.27 -5.39
CA GLU A 99 -3.72 16.21 -5.98
C GLU A 99 -3.44 16.50 -7.47
#